data_AF-A0A5X8QHF9-F1
#
_entry.id   AF-A0A5X8QHF9-F1
#
_cell.length_a   1.000
_cell.length_b   1.000
_cell.length_c   1.000
_cell.angle_alpha   90.00
_cell.angle_beta   90.00
_cell.angle_gamma   90.00
#
_symmetry.space_group_name_H-M   'P 1'
#
loop_
_entity.id
_entity.type
_entity.pdbx_description
1 polymer ?
#
loop_
_entity_poly.entity_id
_entity_poly.type
_entity_poly.pdbx_seq_one_letter_code
_entity_poly.pdbx_strand_id
1 'polypeptide(L)'
;MDGELKNLKCNISQLAAITGLHRQTVVSRLSGVPLAPGSNEKNKLYLLTDVIRVLMETPVSQAAEHQDPNKMTPKERKDWFDSEKGRL
;
A
#
# COMPACT_ATOMS: atom_id res chain seq x y z
N MET A 1 8.11 -25.49 -9.06
CA MET A 1 6.97 -24.97 -8.25
C MET A 1 6.69 -23.49 -8.55
N ASP A 2 7.71 -22.73 -8.90
CA ASP A 2 7.73 -21.32 -9.28
C ASP A 2 6.96 -20.97 -10.58
N GLY A 3 6.68 -21.94 -11.46
CA GLY A 3 5.86 -21.72 -12.67
C GLY A 3 4.38 -21.43 -12.37
N GLU A 4 3.82 -22.01 -11.31
CA GLU A 4 2.41 -21.85 -10.94
C GLU A 4 2.14 -20.45 -10.38
N LEU A 5 3.03 -19.96 -9.50
CA LEU A 5 2.93 -18.62 -8.92
C LEU A 5 3.12 -17.50 -9.95
N LYS A 6 3.99 -17.72 -10.96
CA LYS A 6 4.24 -16.75 -12.04
C LYS A 6 3.01 -16.44 -12.89
N ASN A 7 2.08 -17.39 -13.02
CA ASN A 7 0.90 -17.25 -13.86
C ASN A 7 -0.39 -17.02 -13.06
N LEU A 8 -0.31 -17.01 -11.72
CA LEU A 8 -1.47 -16.83 -10.86
C LEU A 8 -2.01 -15.40 -10.99
N LYS A 9 -3.25 -15.31 -11.47
CA LYS A 9 -3.99 -14.05 -11.57
C LYS A 9 -5.02 -13.98 -10.46
N CYS A 10 -5.09 -12.83 -9.80
CA CYS A 10 -6.07 -12.56 -8.77
C CYS A 10 -6.86 -11.29 -9.10
N ASN A 11 -8.16 -11.29 -8.81
CA ASN A 11 -8.97 -10.09 -8.78
C ASN A 11 -8.94 -9.43 -7.38
N ILE A 12 -9.48 -8.21 -7.30
CA ILE A 12 -9.54 -7.44 -6.05
C ILE A 12 -10.24 -8.19 -4.91
N SER A 13 -11.29 -8.98 -5.23
CA SER A 13 -12.04 -9.74 -4.22
C SER A 13 -11.19 -10.86 -3.62
N GLN A 14 -10.44 -11.57 -4.46
CA GLN A 14 -9.53 -12.63 -4.04
C GLN A 14 -8.37 -12.04 -3.22
N LEU A 15 -7.80 -10.93 -3.66
CA LEU A 15 -6.74 -10.23 -2.92
C LEU A 15 -7.23 -9.73 -1.55
N ALA A 16 -8.46 -9.21 -1.47
CA ALA A 16 -9.09 -8.84 -0.21
C ALA A 16 -9.28 -10.05 0.72
N ALA A 17 -9.74 -11.19 0.20
CA ALA A 17 -9.91 -12.41 0.97
C ALA A 17 -8.57 -12.97 1.50
N ILE A 18 -7.52 -12.95 0.68
CA ILE A 18 -6.18 -13.45 1.05
C ILE A 18 -5.52 -12.54 2.09
N THR A 19 -5.66 -11.22 1.95
CA THR A 19 -4.99 -10.24 2.82
C THR A 19 -5.79 -9.89 4.06
N GLY A 20 -7.08 -10.24 4.12
CA GLY A 20 -8.01 -9.78 5.16
C GLY A 20 -8.34 -8.29 5.09
N LEU A 21 -7.87 -7.56 4.06
CA LEU A 21 -8.10 -6.13 3.92
C LEU A 21 -9.45 -5.86 3.24
N HIS A 22 -10.03 -4.72 3.59
CA HIS A 22 -11.20 -4.22 2.87
C HIS A 22 -10.87 -3.97 1.39
N ARG A 23 -11.82 -4.26 0.49
CA ARG A 23 -11.62 -4.15 -0.97
C ARG A 23 -11.11 -2.78 -1.40
N GLN A 24 -11.64 -1.71 -0.79
CA GLN A 24 -11.22 -0.34 -1.12
C GLN A 24 -9.76 -0.07 -0.75
N THR A 25 -9.27 -0.65 0.35
CA THR A 25 -7.86 -0.56 0.77
C THR A 25 -6.97 -1.29 -0.23
N VAL A 26 -7.40 -2.47 -0.69
CA VAL A 26 -6.69 -3.22 -1.73
C VAL A 26 -6.62 -2.40 -3.03
N VAL A 27 -7.73 -1.82 -3.48
CA VAL A 27 -7.75 -0.95 -4.67
C VAL A 27 -6.76 0.20 -4.55
N SER A 28 -6.73 0.88 -3.40
CA SER A 28 -5.81 1.99 -3.16
C SER A 28 -4.34 1.56 -3.21
N ARG A 29 -4.01 0.38 -2.64
CA ARG A 29 -2.64 -0.17 -2.66
C ARG A 29 -2.21 -0.66 -4.04
N LEU A 30 -3.15 -1.04 -4.90
CA LEU A 30 -2.90 -1.54 -6.25
C LEU A 30 -2.87 -0.45 -7.33
N SER A 31 -2.94 0.83 -6.97
CA SER A 31 -3.03 1.95 -7.92
C SER A 31 -1.86 2.02 -8.93
N GLY A 32 -0.69 1.50 -8.57
CA GLY A 32 0.49 1.41 -9.43
C GLY A 32 0.77 0.01 -10.02
N VAL A 33 -0.11 -0.97 -9.79
CA VAL A 33 0.11 -2.35 -10.27
C VAL A 33 -0.47 -2.51 -11.68
N PRO A 34 0.30 -3.01 -12.66
CA PRO A 34 -0.23 -3.26 -13.99
C PRO A 34 -1.32 -4.34 -13.99
N LEU A 35 -2.28 -4.19 -14.89
CA LEU A 35 -3.33 -5.20 -15.09
C LEU A 35 -2.76 -6.39 -15.86
N ALA A 36 -3.15 -7.59 -15.43
CA ALA A 36 -2.79 -8.83 -16.10
C ALA A 36 -3.52 -8.99 -17.46
N PRO A 37 -2.94 -9.72 -18.42
CA PRO A 37 -3.62 -10.05 -19.68
C PRO A 37 -4.97 -10.74 -19.44
N GLY A 38 -6.01 -10.31 -20.17
CA GLY A 38 -7.38 -10.79 -20.01
C GLY A 38 -8.21 -10.00 -18.98
N SER A 39 -7.64 -8.97 -18.37
CA SER A 39 -8.38 -8.00 -17.55
C SER A 39 -9.34 -7.17 -18.39
N ASN A 40 -10.49 -6.81 -17.83
CA ASN A 40 -11.44 -5.87 -18.43
C ASN A 40 -12.01 -4.91 -17.36
N GLU A 41 -12.83 -3.95 -17.77
CA GLU A 41 -13.38 -2.91 -16.87
C GLU A 41 -14.19 -3.49 -15.69
N LYS A 42 -14.91 -4.59 -15.91
CA LYS A 42 -15.75 -5.25 -14.89
C LYS A 42 -14.98 -6.27 -14.04
N ASN A 43 -13.86 -6.79 -14.55
CA ASN A 43 -13.05 -7.80 -13.90
C ASN A 43 -11.56 -7.47 -14.03
N LYS A 44 -11.08 -6.62 -13.12
CA LYS A 44 -9.66 -6.27 -13.03
C LYS A 44 -8.86 -7.44 -12.46
N LEU A 45 -7.89 -7.92 -13.24
CA LEU A 45 -6.99 -9.00 -12.87
C LEU A 45 -5.57 -8.47 -12.70
N TYR A 46 -4.86 -9.04 -11.73
CA TYR A 46 -3.48 -8.69 -11.40
C TYR A 46 -2.65 -9.97 -11.31
N LEU A 47 -1.42 -9.96 -11.82
CA LEU A 47 -0.49 -11.05 -11.57
C LEU A 47 0.00 -10.96 -10.13
N LEU A 48 0.00 -12.09 -9.42
CA LEU A 48 0.46 -12.11 -8.04
C LEU A 48 1.91 -11.61 -7.92
N THR A 49 2.76 -11.91 -8.90
CA THR A 49 4.15 -11.43 -8.95
C THR A 49 4.25 -9.91 -9.02
N ASP A 50 3.39 -9.26 -9.81
CA ASP A 50 3.42 -7.80 -9.97
C ASP A 50 2.92 -7.10 -8.71
N VAL A 51 1.88 -7.67 -8.07
CA VAL A 51 1.39 -7.20 -6.77
C VAL A 51 2.50 -7.28 -5.72
N ILE A 52 3.16 -8.44 -5.59
CA ILE A 52 4.25 -8.61 -4.61
C ILE A 52 5.41 -7.65 -4.92
N ARG A 53 5.81 -7.53 -6.19
CA ARG A 53 6.88 -6.63 -6.61
C ARG A 53 6.61 -5.19 -6.19
N VAL A 54 5.44 -4.65 -6.51
CA VAL A 54 5.08 -3.27 -6.15
C VAL A 54 5.03 -3.10 -4.64
N LEU A 55 4.52 -4.09 -3.89
CA LEU A 55 4.51 -4.02 -2.43
C LEU A 55 5.92 -4.02 -1.82
N MET A 56 6.88 -4.71 -2.44
CA MET A 56 8.29 -4.73 -2.01
C MET A 56 9.05 -3.46 -2.41
N GLU A 57 8.68 -2.86 -3.55
CA GLU A 57 9.25 -1.58 -4.03
C GLU A 57 8.63 -0.37 -3.32
N THR A 58 7.41 -0.50 -2.79
CA THR A 58 6.74 0.56 -2.04
C THR A 58 7.52 0.79 -0.75
N PRO A 59 8.14 1.97 -0.56
CA PRO A 59 8.78 2.27 0.72
C PRO A 59 7.71 2.17 1.80
N VAL A 60 7.98 1.37 2.84
CA VAL A 60 7.12 1.30 4.02
C VAL A 60 6.95 2.74 4.48
N SER A 61 5.74 3.29 4.30
CA SER A 61 5.48 4.69 4.57
C SER A 61 6.06 5.00 5.94
N GLN A 62 7.01 5.92 5.95
CA GLN A 62 7.70 6.41 7.13
C GLN A 62 6.71 7.22 7.96
N ALA A 63 5.68 6.58 8.51
CA ALA A 63 4.86 7.16 9.55
C ALA A 63 5.74 7.57 10.75
N ALA A 64 6.93 6.98 10.88
CA ALA A 64 7.92 7.31 11.89
C ALA A 64 8.87 8.48 11.52
N GLU A 65 9.14 8.79 10.23
CA GLU A 65 10.11 9.87 9.94
C GLU A 65 9.51 11.27 10.10
N HIS A 66 8.19 11.41 9.95
CA HIS A 66 7.48 12.66 10.23
C HIS A 66 7.30 12.91 11.74
N GLN A 67 7.84 12.05 12.61
CA GLN A 67 7.76 12.19 14.07
C GLN A 67 9.12 12.41 14.73
N ASP A 68 10.23 12.47 13.98
CA ASP A 68 11.54 12.83 14.55
C ASP A 68 11.66 14.36 14.66
N PRO A 69 11.67 14.95 15.87
CA PRO A 69 11.76 16.40 16.04
C PRO A 69 13.02 16.99 15.37
N ASN A 70 14.09 16.21 15.23
CA ASN A 70 15.34 16.66 14.62
C ASN A 70 15.27 16.77 13.09
N LYS A 71 14.27 16.14 12.45
CA LYS A 71 14.04 16.19 11.00
C LYS A 71 12.92 17.15 10.60
N MET A 72 12.19 17.72 11.57
CA MET A 72 11.15 18.74 11.33
C MET A 72 11.74 20.13 11.13
N THR A 73 11.07 20.96 10.33
CA THR A 73 11.37 22.40 10.31
C THR A 73 11.03 23.04 11.66
N PRO A 74 11.61 24.21 12.02
CA PRO A 74 11.31 24.88 13.28
C PRO A 74 9.81 25.15 13.51
N LYS A 75 9.05 25.39 12.43
CA LYS A 75 7.60 25.62 12.49
C LYS A 75 6.85 24.33 12.81
N GLU A 76 7.11 23.25 12.07
CA GLU A 76 6.46 21.95 12.27
C GLU A 76 6.77 21.36 13.66
N ARG A 77 7.99 21.56 14.16
CA ARG A 77 8.37 21.14 15.51
C ARG A 77 7.56 21.86 16.59
N LYS A 78 7.30 23.16 16.40
CA LYS A 78 6.46 23.94 17.31
C LYS A 78 5.01 23.45 17.28
N ASP A 79 4.44 23.30 16.08
CA ASP A 79 3.07 22.83 15.89
C ASP A 79 2.87 21.42 16.49
N TRP A 80 3.87 20.53 16.37
CA TRP A 80 3.88 19.21 16.99
C TRP A 80 3.89 19.29 18.53
N PHE A 81 4.77 20.11 19.11
CA PHE A 81 4.88 20.27 20.57
C PHE A 81 3.62 20.90 21.19
N ASP A 82 3.04 21.90 20.52
CA ASP A 82 1.80 22.53 20.94
C ASP A 82 0.62 21.53 20.88
N SER A 83 0.59 20.66 19.86
CA SER A 83 -0.39 19.57 19.78
C SER A 83 -0.23 18.55 20.91
N GLU A 84 0.99 18.21 21.32
CA GLU A 84 1.21 17.24 22.40
C GLU A 84 0.87 17.82 23.77
N LYS A 85 1.16 19.11 23.98
CA LYS A 85 0.78 19.83 25.21
C LYS A 85 -0.73 19.91 25.43
N GLY A 86 -1.52 19.99 24.35
CA GLY A 86 -2.98 19.99 24.42
C GLY A 86 -3.62 18.62 24.71
N ARG A 87 -2.81 17.55 24.79
CA ARG A 87 -3.29 16.19 25.11
C ARG A 87 -3.15 15.83 26.60
N LEU A 88 -2.48 16.67 27.38
CA LEU A 88 -2.31 16.58 28.84
C LEU A 88 -3.29 17.52 29.54
#